data_AF-A0A075I8Y2-F1
#
_entry.id   AF-A0A075I8Y2-F1
#
_cell.length_a   1.000
_cell.length_b   1.000
_cell.length_c   1.000
_cell.angle_alpha   90.00
_cell.angle_beta   90.00
_cell.angle_gamma   90.00
#
_symmetry.space_group_name_H-M   'P 1'
#
loop_
_entity.id
_entity.type
_entity.pdbx_description
1 polymer ?
#
loop_
_entity_poly.entity_id
_entity_poly.type
_entity_poly.pdbx_seq_one_letter_code
_entity_poly.pdbx_strand_id
1 'polypeptide(L)' 'MACQKADLTVASGCALANIPLFILSPDEYDNIKDGDEISLG' A
#
# COMPACT_ATOMS: atom_id res chain seq x y z
N MET A 1 0.33 4.64 -0.38
CA MET A 1 1.32 3.55 -0.42
C MET A 1 0.58 2.23 -0.31
N ALA A 2 0.80 1.31 -1.24
CA ALA A 2 0.22 -0.03 -1.20
C ALA A 2 1.36 -1.06 -1.13
N CYS A 3 1.27 -2.03 -0.23
CA CYS A 3 2.31 -3.05 -0.05
C CYS A 3 1.70 -4.36 0.46
N GLN A 4 2.39 -5.49 0.28
CA GLN A 4 1.92 -6.78 0.82
C GLN A 4 2.16 -6.92 2.32
N LYS A 5 3.18 -6.24 2.85
CA LYS A 5 3.55 -6.23 4.26
C LYS A 5 4.14 -4.88 4.61
N ALA A 6 3.82 -4.38 5.79
CA ALA A 6 4.44 -3.19 6.35
C ALA A 6 4.92 -3.49 7.78
N ASP A 7 6.14 -3.06 8.08
CA ASP A 7 6.66 -3.04 9.43
C ASP A 7 6.28 -1.75 10.14
N LEU A 8 6.46 -1.72 11.47
CA LEU A 8 6.09 -0.58 12.31
C LEU A 8 6.77 0.73 11.86
N THR A 9 7.98 0.66 11.31
CA THR A 9 8.72 1.82 10.79
C THR A 9 8.04 2.42 9.55
N VAL A 10 7.53 1.58 8.65
CA VAL A 10 6.79 2.01 7.46
C VAL A 10 5.43 2.57 7.88
N ALA A 11 4.71 1.86 8.75
CA ALA A 11 3.42 2.31 9.25
C ALA A 11 3.49 3.65 9.98
N SER A 12 4.49 3.83 10.85
CA SER A 12 4.72 5.10 11.56
C SER A 12 5.16 6.21 10.62
N GLY A 13 6.04 5.93 9.64
CA GLY A 13 6.42 6.91 8.62
C GLY A 13 5.22 7.39 7.80
N CYS A 14 4.36 6.47 7.35
CA CYS A 14 3.13 6.82 6.63
C CYS A 14 2.15 7.63 7.48
N ALA A 15 1.97 7.26 8.75
CA ALA A 15 1.12 7.99 9.68
C ALA A 15 1.63 9.42 9.94
N LEU A 16 2.94 9.58 10.17
CA LEU A 16 3.57 10.90 10.39
C LEU A 16 3.48 11.79 9.14
N ALA A 17 3.62 11.19 7.95
CA ALA A 17 3.54 11.89 6.68
C ALA A 17 2.09 12.10 6.19
N ASN A 18 1.09 11.63 6.94
CA ASN A 18 -0.32 11.63 6.54
C ASN A 18 -0.56 10.98 5.16
N ILE A 19 0.16 9.89 4.89
CA ILE A 19 0.06 9.12 3.64
C ILE A 19 -0.82 7.90 3.89
N PRO A 20 -1.86 7.64 3.07
CA PRO A 20 -2.65 6.42 3.16
C PRO A 20 -1.78 5.18 2.94
N LEU A 21 -1.83 4.24 3.88
CA LEU A 21 -1.16 2.95 3.79
C LEU A 21 -2.19 1.85 3.61
N PHE A 22 -2.06 1.09 2.52
CA PHE A 22 -2.91 -0.05 2.20
C PHE A 22 -2.06 -1.33 2.22
N ILE A 23 -2.54 -2.33 2.95
CA ILE A 23 -1.97 -3.68 2.94
C ILE A 23 -2.82 -4.52 2.00
N LEU A 24 -2.23 -4.94 0.88
CA LEU A 24 -2.92 -5.73 -0.14
C LEU A 24 -2.62 -7.21 0.04
N SER A 25 -3.57 -8.04 -0.38
CA SER A 25 -3.34 -9.48 -0.48
C SER A 25 -2.28 -9.78 -1.57
N PRO A 26 -1.57 -10.92 -1.49
CA PRO A 26 -0.55 -11.27 -2.48
C PRO A 26 -1.11 -11.28 -3.91
N ASP A 27 -2.30 -11.86 -4.09
CA ASP A 27 -2.98 -11.92 -5.38
C ASP A 27 -3.31 -10.52 -5.92
N GLU A 28 -3.80 -9.62 -5.07
CA GLU A 28 -4.11 -8.25 -5.47
C GLU A 28 -2.85 -7.49 -5.87
N TYR A 29 -1.76 -7.65 -5.12
CA TYR A 29 -0.49 -6.99 -5.41
C TYR A 29 0.14 -7.50 -6.71
N ASP A 30 0.08 -8.81 -6.97
CA ASP A 30 0.67 -9.43 -8.16
C ASP A 30 -0.10 -9.06 -9.45
N ASN A 31 -1.41 -8.79 -9.33
CA ASN A 31 -2.24 -8.36 -10.45
C ASN A 31 -2.13 -6.85 -10.76
N ILE A 32 -1.52 -6.04 -9.88
CA ILE A 32 -1.31 -4.61 -10.12
C ILE A 32 -0.13 -4.41 -11.06
N LYS A 33 -0.33 -3.60 -12.11
CA LYS A 33 0.71 -3.27 -13.08
C LYS A 33 0.99 -1.77 -13.05
N ASP A 34 2.21 -1.40 -13.38
CA ASP A 34 2.58 0.01 -13.54
C ASP A 34 1.70 0.69 -14.60
N GLY A 35 1.08 1.81 -14.22
CA GLY A 35 0.14 2.54 -15.06
C GLY A 35 -1.34 2.19 -14.84
N ASP A 36 -1.65 1.20 -13.99
CA ASP A 36 -3.04 0.93 -13.60
C ASP A 36 -3.55 1.96 -12.59
N GLU A 37 -4.71 2.55 -12.88
CA GLU A 37 -5.45 3.35 -11.89
C GLU A 37 -6.27 2.43 -10.99
N ILE A 38 -5.83 2.29 -9.74
CA ILE A 38 -6.55 1.54 -8.71
C ILE A 38 -7.31 2.49 -7.80
N SER A 39 -8.60 2.23 -7.62
CA SER A 39 -9.42 2.93 -6.62
C SER A 39 -9.46 2.10 -5.34
N LEU A 40 -8.72 2.55 -4.34
CA LEU A 40 -8.75 2.00 -2.98
C LEU A 40 -9.65 2.94 -2.17
N GLY A 41 -10.85 2.45 -1.83
CA GLY A 41 -11.94 3.22 -1.23
C GLY A 41 -11.66 3.79 0.15
#